data_AF-A0A522GUE3-F1
#
_entry.id   AF-A0A522GUE3-F1
#
_cell.length_a   1.000
_cell.length_b   1.000
_cell.length_c   1.000
_cell.angle_alpha   90.00
_cell.angle_beta   90.00
_cell.angle_gamma   90.00
#
_symmetry.space_group_name_H-M   'P 1'
#
loop_
_entity.id
_entity.type
_entity.pdbx_description
1 polymer ?
#
loop_
_entity_poly.entity_id
_entity_poly.type
_entity_poly.pdbx_seq_one_letter_code
_entity_poly.pdbx_strand_id
1 'polypeptide(L)'
;MKKTSLITHVTKGSVFDDPALFPPDRGAELKMRAQLLRGLEAWLKTAGTQAAAAKVLGVTQARVSDIKHGKIDKFSLDLLVRLAARAGLHPQLKLAA
;
A
#
# COMPACT_ATOMS: atom_id res chain seq x y z
N MET A 1 0.71 -25.93 31.86
CA MET A 1 1.85 -26.05 30.91
C MET A 1 1.70 -24.95 29.87
N LYS A 2 2.60 -23.97 29.83
CA LYS A 2 2.57 -22.90 28.82
C LYS A 2 3.05 -23.49 27.49
N LYS A 3 2.20 -23.49 26.46
CA LYS A 3 2.63 -23.83 25.09
C LYS A 3 3.60 -22.74 24.63
N THR A 4 4.89 -23.03 24.67
CA THR A 4 5.90 -22.18 24.02
C THR A 4 5.75 -22.37 22.52
N SER A 5 5.19 -21.38 21.83
CA SER A 5 5.22 -21.35 20.36
C SER A 5 6.68 -21.26 19.92
N LEU A 6 7.17 -22.31 19.26
CA LEU A 6 8.45 -22.27 18.56
C LEU A 6 8.24 -21.45 17.29
N ILE A 7 8.99 -20.34 17.14
CA ILE A 7 9.03 -19.59 15.89
C ILE A 7 9.76 -20.45 14.85
N THR A 8 9.05 -20.90 13.81
CA THR A 8 9.60 -21.80 12.78
C THR A 8 10.16 -21.08 11.56
N HIS A 9 9.80 -19.81 11.36
CA HIS A 9 10.26 -18.99 10.24
C HIS A 9 10.30 -17.51 10.63
N VAL A 10 11.35 -16.80 10.20
CA VAL A 10 11.49 -15.36 10.38
C VAL A 10 11.94 -14.75 9.06
N THR A 11 11.11 -13.89 8.49
CA THR A 11 11.48 -13.11 7.32
C THR A 11 12.54 -12.07 7.68
N LYS A 12 13.59 -11.95 6.85
CA LYS A 12 14.55 -10.85 6.90
C LYS A 12 14.25 -9.86 5.77
N GLY A 13 14.19 -8.56 6.08
CA GLY A 13 13.86 -7.53 5.09
C GLY A 13 12.36 -7.34 4.90
N SER A 14 11.91 -7.20 3.65
CA SER A 14 10.48 -7.03 3.37
C SER A 14 9.75 -8.36 3.41
N VAL A 15 8.59 -8.41 4.07
CA VAL A 15 7.67 -9.56 4.03
C VAL A 15 7.23 -9.93 2.62
N PHE A 16 7.24 -8.97 1.69
CA PHE A 16 6.87 -9.19 0.30
C PHE A 16 7.97 -9.85 -0.53
N ASP A 17 9.21 -9.84 -0.05
CA ASP A 17 10.34 -10.50 -0.71
C ASP A 17 10.49 -11.95 -0.23
N ASP A 18 9.62 -12.41 0.68
CA ASP A 18 9.70 -13.75 1.26
C ASP A 18 9.00 -14.79 0.38
N PRO A 19 9.74 -15.71 -0.26
CA PRO A 19 9.16 -16.73 -1.11
C PRO A 19 8.33 -17.76 -0.33
N ALA A 20 8.51 -17.86 0.99
CA ALA A 20 7.67 -18.72 1.83
C ALA A 20 6.29 -18.12 2.09
N LEU A 21 6.13 -16.80 1.92
CA LEU A 21 4.85 -16.10 2.10
C LEU A 21 4.16 -15.82 0.76
N PHE A 22 4.92 -15.45 -0.27
CA PHE A 22 4.35 -15.05 -1.56
C PHE A 22 5.18 -15.58 -2.74
N PRO A 23 4.53 -15.96 -3.84
CA PRO A 23 5.20 -16.07 -5.13
C PRO A 23 5.94 -14.75 -5.49
N PRO A 24 7.13 -14.80 -6.12
CA PRO A 24 7.94 -13.60 -6.34
C PRO A 24 7.24 -12.45 -7.09
N ASP A 25 6.44 -12.79 -8.10
CA ASP A 25 5.66 -11.85 -8.90
C ASP A 25 4.57 -11.15 -8.07
N ARG A 26 3.84 -11.93 -7.25
CA ARG A 26 2.82 -11.39 -6.35
C ARG A 26 3.43 -10.56 -5.21
N GLY A 27 4.56 -11.01 -4.67
CA GLY A 27 5.33 -10.25 -3.68
C GLY A 27 5.74 -8.88 -4.22
N ALA A 28 6.32 -8.85 -5.42
CA ALA A 28 6.69 -7.60 -6.09
C ALA A 28 5.49 -6.66 -6.27
N GLU A 29 4.35 -7.18 -6.75
CA GLU A 29 3.13 -6.39 -6.89
C GLU A 29 2.66 -5.81 -5.54
N LEU A 30 2.56 -6.65 -4.50
CA LEU A 30 2.12 -6.22 -3.16
C LEU A 30 3.06 -5.17 -2.57
N LYS A 31 4.37 -5.29 -2.81
CA LYS A 31 5.37 -4.30 -2.40
C LYS A 31 5.14 -2.95 -3.07
N MET A 32 4.88 -2.93 -4.38
CA MET A 32 4.55 -1.71 -5.12
C MET A 32 3.24 -1.09 -4.64
N ARG A 33 2.20 -1.90 -4.43
CA ARG A 33 0.92 -1.44 -3.86
C ARG A 33 1.13 -0.81 -2.47
N ALA A 34 1.89 -1.46 -1.60
CA ALA A 34 2.19 -0.95 -0.26
C ALA A 34 2.95 0.38 -0.29
N GLN A 35 3.91 0.54 -1.21
CA GLN A 35 4.65 1.79 -1.38
C GLN A 35 3.74 2.94 -1.82
N LEU A 36 2.90 2.73 -2.84
CA LEU A 36 1.95 3.75 -3.31
C LEU A 36 0.93 4.09 -2.23
N LEU A 37 0.40 3.09 -1.53
CA LEU A 37 -0.59 3.30 -0.47
C LEU A 37 0.00 4.10 0.69
N ARG A 38 1.25 3.81 1.09
CA ARG A 38 1.97 4.60 2.10
C ARG A 38 2.19 6.06 1.65
N GLY A 39 2.50 6.29 0.38
CA GLY A 39 2.61 7.64 -0.18
C GLY A 39 1.29 8.41 -0.10
N LEU A 40 0.17 7.75 -0.45
CA LEU A 40 -1.17 8.32 -0.34
C LEU A 40 -1.57 8.57 1.12
N GLU A 41 -1.27 7.66 2.05
CA GLU A 41 -1.48 7.85 3.49
C GLU A 41 -0.73 9.08 4.03
N ALA A 42 0.51 9.29 3.57
CA ALA A 42 1.31 10.45 3.95
C ALA A 42 0.69 11.74 3.38
N TRP A 43 0.32 11.75 2.10
CA TRP A 43 -0.37 12.88 1.46
C TRP A 43 -1.70 13.23 2.15
N LEU A 44 -2.46 12.23 2.61
CA LEU A 44 -3.72 12.47 3.32
C LEU A 44 -3.55 13.28 4.61
N LYS A 45 -2.36 13.28 5.23
CA LYS A 45 -2.08 14.09 6.43
C LYS A 45 -2.08 15.59 6.13
N THR A 46 -1.83 15.99 4.88
CA THR A 46 -1.81 17.38 4.44
C THR A 46 -3.00 17.76 3.56
N ALA A 47 -3.81 16.79 3.13
CA ALA A 47 -4.95 16.99 2.22
C ALA A 47 -6.20 17.60 2.87
N GLY A 48 -6.15 17.90 4.18
CA GLY A 48 -7.29 18.43 4.94
C GLY A 48 -8.30 17.35 5.33
N THR A 49 -9.58 17.60 5.08
CA THR A 49 -10.66 16.66 5.45
C THR A 49 -10.75 15.48 4.48
N GLN A 50 -11.32 14.36 4.93
CA GLN A 50 -11.57 13.21 4.05
C GLN A 50 -12.46 13.58 2.84
N ALA A 51 -13.42 14.50 3.02
CA ALA A 51 -14.27 15.00 1.96
C ALA A 51 -13.49 15.79 0.90
N ALA A 52 -12.56 16.65 1.33
CA ALA A 52 -11.69 17.40 0.43
C ALA A 52 -10.76 16.45 -0.35
N ALA A 53 -10.12 15.52 0.36
CA ALA A 53 -9.27 14.51 -0.25
C ALA A 53 -10.03 13.63 -1.27
N ALA A 54 -11.26 13.23 -0.94
CA ALA A 54 -12.13 12.46 -1.82
C ALA A 54 -12.41 13.20 -3.14
N LYS A 55 -12.63 14.52 -3.07
CA LYS A 55 -12.81 15.37 -4.25
C LYS A 55 -11.54 15.43 -5.12
N VAL A 56 -10.37 15.64 -4.51
CA VAL A 56 -9.09 15.68 -5.26
C VAL A 56 -8.79 14.32 -5.91
N LEU A 57 -8.99 13.24 -5.16
CA LEU A 57 -8.75 11.89 -5.64
C LEU A 57 -9.83 11.38 -6.60
N GLY A 58 -10.98 12.05 -6.71
CA GLY A 58 -12.12 11.61 -7.52
C GLY A 58 -12.68 10.26 -7.07
N VAL A 59 -12.82 10.05 -5.77
CA VAL A 59 -13.33 8.82 -5.14
C VAL A 59 -14.32 9.15 -4.02
N THR A 60 -14.94 8.13 -3.41
CA THR A 60 -15.82 8.31 -2.25
C THR A 60 -15.02 8.55 -0.97
N GLN A 61 -15.65 9.14 0.07
CA GLN A 61 -15.03 9.27 1.39
C GLN A 61 -14.70 7.91 2.02
N ALA A 62 -15.55 6.89 1.80
CA ALA A 62 -15.27 5.52 2.25
C ALA A 62 -13.96 4.98 1.63
N ARG A 63 -13.69 5.30 0.37
CA ARG A 63 -12.43 4.93 -0.29
C ARG A 63 -11.24 5.67 0.32
N VAL A 64 -11.39 6.94 0.70
CA VAL A 64 -10.35 7.67 1.46
C VAL A 64 -10.12 7.04 2.83
N SER A 65 -11.17 6.58 3.50
CA SER A 65 -11.06 5.84 4.75
C SER A 65 -10.29 4.54 4.56
N ASP A 66 -10.56 3.78 3.50
CA ASP A 66 -9.80 2.56 3.18
C ASP A 66 -8.30 2.84 2.95
N ILE A 67 -7.96 3.97 2.30
CA ILE A 67 -6.56 4.41 2.13
C ILE A 67 -5.95 4.72 3.49
N LYS A 68 -6.62 5.55 4.30
CA LYS A 68 -6.13 5.98 5.62
C LYS A 68 -5.84 4.81 6.57
N HIS A 69 -6.56 3.71 6.42
CA HIS A 69 -6.40 2.50 7.25
C HIS A 69 -5.57 1.40 6.58
N GLY A 70 -4.87 1.71 5.48
CA GLY A 70 -3.92 0.78 4.85
C GLY A 70 -4.55 -0.50 4.29
N LYS A 71 -5.81 -0.46 3.83
CA LYS A 71 -6.55 -1.63 3.31
C LYS A 71 -6.06 -2.08 1.93
N ILE A 72 -4.81 -2.53 1.84
CA ILE A 72 -4.08 -2.86 0.61
C ILE A 72 -4.82 -3.84 -0.30
N ASP A 73 -5.57 -4.78 0.28
CA ASP A 73 -6.38 -5.79 -0.41
C ASP A 73 -7.52 -5.18 -1.23
N LYS A 74 -7.97 -3.96 -0.89
CA LYS A 74 -9.06 -3.27 -1.59
C LYS A 74 -8.61 -2.48 -2.82
N PHE A 75 -7.33 -2.41 -3.11
CA PHE A 75 -6.79 -1.59 -4.20
C PHE A 75 -5.93 -2.41 -5.14
N SER A 76 -6.22 -2.30 -6.44
CA SER A 76 -5.32 -2.74 -7.49
C SER A 76 -4.12 -1.80 -7.62
N LEU A 77 -3.02 -2.29 -8.20
CA LEU A 77 -1.84 -1.48 -8.46
C LEU A 77 -2.15 -0.31 -9.39
N ASP A 78 -2.91 -0.55 -10.48
CA ASP A 78 -3.25 0.48 -11.45
C ASP A 78 -4.09 1.62 -10.83
N LEU A 79 -5.01 1.29 -9.92
CA LEU A 79 -5.81 2.28 -9.22
C LEU A 79 -4.92 3.15 -8.32
N LEU A 80 -4.01 2.54 -7.57
CA LEU A 80 -3.09 3.27 -6.69
C LEU A 80 -2.20 4.24 -7.48
N VAL A 81 -1.71 3.84 -8.66
CA VAL A 81 -0.95 4.72 -9.55
C VAL A 81 -1.80 5.93 -9.97
N ARG A 82 -3.05 5.71 -10.40
CA ARG A 82 -3.96 6.82 -10.79
C ARG A 82 -4.26 7.76 -9.63
N LEU A 83 -4.48 7.23 -8.43
CA LEU A 83 -4.74 8.04 -7.23
C LEU A 83 -3.51 8.86 -6.82
N ALA A 84 -2.32 8.25 -6.84
CA ALA A 84 -1.08 8.97 -6.57
C ALA A 84 -0.84 10.10 -7.58
N ALA A 85 -1.14 9.87 -8.87
CA ALA A 85 -1.07 10.91 -9.88
C ALA A 85 -2.07 12.06 -9.62
N ARG A 86 -3.33 11.76 -9.27
CA ARG A 86 -4.33 12.78 -8.90
C ARG A 86 -3.95 13.58 -7.66
N ALA A 87 -3.24 12.95 -6.72
CA ALA A 87 -2.69 13.59 -5.53
C ALA A 87 -1.45 14.47 -5.82
N GLY A 88 -0.94 14.48 -7.05
CA GLY A 88 0.28 15.21 -7.41
C GLY A 88 1.57 14.54 -6.92
N LEU A 89 1.55 13.23 -6.64
CA LEU A 89 2.72 12.49 -6.12
C LEU A 89 3.65 11.93 -7.21
N HIS A 90 3.36 12.17 -8.49
CA HIS A 90 4.20 11.80 -9.64
C HIS A 90 4.79 10.37 -9.56
N PRO A 91 3.95 9.31 -9.53
CA PRO A 91 4.45 7.95 -9.41
C PRO A 91 5.35 7.58 -10.61
N GLN A 92 6.49 6.95 -10.32
CA GLN A 92 7.47 6.48 -11.30
C GLN A 92 7.95 5.08 -10.94
N LEU A 93 8.32 4.30 -11.97
CA LEU A 93 8.93 2.98 -11.80
C LEU A 93 10.37 3.02 -12.33
N LYS A 94 11.28 2.45 -11.55
CA LYS A 94 12.63 2.13 -11.98
C LYS A 94 12.86 0.64 -11.75
N LEU A 95 13.37 -0.06 -12.76
CA LEU A 95 13.78 -1.45 -12.60
C LEU A 95 15.08 -1.50 -11.79
N ALA A 96 15.16 -2.42 -10.84
CA ALA A 96 16.41 -2.76 -10.19
C ALA A 96 17.32 -3.43 -11.23
N ALA A 97 18.52 -2.89 -11.40
CA ALA A 97 19.60 -3.48 -12.18
C ALA A 97 20.49 -4.33 -11.27
#